data_AF-A0A2V6D3C4-F1
#
_entry.id   AF-A0A2V6D3C4-F1
#
_cell.length_a   1.000
_cell.length_b   1.000
_cell.length_c   1.000
_cell.angle_alpha   90.00
_cell.angle_beta   90.00
_cell.angle_gamma   90.00
#
_symmetry.space_group_name_H-M   'P 1'
#
loop_
_entity.id
_entity.type
_entity.pdbx_description
1 polymer ?
#
loop_
_entity_poly.entity_id
_entity_poly.type
_entity_poly.pdbx_seq_one_letter_code
_entity_poly.pdbx_strand_id
1 'polypeptide(L)'
;MLDHVSTGKKRMKNFARTPPRLYWVFSRTPLFFVTCCTYRRRPILARGEVHAALTDFATRVHGDFGIAVGRYVILPDHIHLFVAGPDDFNLGKWIGTLKRVLGRAIAMDRSQDPIWQRGFFDHLLRSDESYAQKWDYVRENPVRAQLVEKVEDWPYAGEFVTIYGD
;
A
#
# COMPACT_ATOMS: atom_id res chain seq x y z
N MET A 1 74.16 39.90 2.14
CA MET A 1 73.60 38.74 2.86
C MET A 1 72.21 39.16 3.32
N LEU A 2 71.16 38.90 2.53
CA LEU A 2 70.40 37.62 2.47
C LEU A 2 69.73 37.38 3.85
N ASP A 3 68.42 37.26 4.04
CA ASP A 3 67.30 37.02 3.11
C ASP A 3 65.96 37.45 3.71
N HIS A 4 65.06 37.85 2.81
CA HIS A 4 63.62 37.97 3.01
C HIS A 4 62.99 36.60 3.28
N VAL A 5 62.19 36.46 4.35
CA VAL A 5 61.23 35.35 4.47
C VAL A 5 59.84 35.85 4.08
N SER A 6 59.44 35.44 2.89
CA SER A 6 58.14 35.65 2.25
C SER A 6 57.06 34.78 2.90
N THR A 7 55.99 35.41 3.39
CA THR A 7 54.75 34.73 3.80
C THR A 7 54.01 34.23 2.57
N GLY A 8 54.17 32.94 2.24
CA GLY A 8 53.45 32.29 1.15
C GLY A 8 51.96 32.11 1.47
N LYS A 9 51.10 32.98 0.92
CA LYS A 9 49.65 32.75 0.83
C LYS A 9 49.40 31.56 -0.11
N LYS A 10 48.96 30.41 0.43
CA LYS A 10 48.51 29.25 -0.38
C LYS A 10 47.32 29.68 -1.25
N ARG A 11 47.54 29.73 -2.55
CA ARG A 11 46.51 30.02 -3.56
C ARG A 11 45.60 28.79 -3.65
N MET A 12 44.39 28.87 -3.09
CA MET A 12 43.39 27.81 -3.24
C MET A 12 43.06 27.64 -4.72
N LYS A 13 43.13 26.41 -5.22
CA LYS A 13 42.71 26.08 -6.58
C LYS A 13 41.18 26.22 -6.65
N ASN A 14 40.69 27.14 -7.48
CA ASN A 14 39.28 27.23 -7.83
C ASN A 14 38.92 26.00 -8.68
N PHE A 15 38.48 24.94 -8.03
CA PHE A 15 37.75 23.87 -8.73
C PHE A 15 36.39 24.43 -9.13
N ALA A 16 35.97 24.20 -10.38
CA ALA A 16 34.61 24.46 -10.81
C ALA A 16 33.65 23.77 -9.82
N ARG A 17 32.55 24.45 -9.46
CA ARG A 17 31.51 23.89 -8.58
C ARG A 17 31.22 22.46 -9.03
N THR A 18 31.37 21.50 -8.11
CA THR A 18 30.99 20.11 -8.37
C THR A 18 29.61 20.12 -9.00
N PRO A 19 29.43 19.49 -10.19
CA PRO A 19 28.11 19.39 -10.79
C PRO A 19 27.14 18.85 -9.72
N PRO A 20 25.97 19.46 -9.52
CA PRO A 20 25.04 19.00 -8.52
C PRO A 20 24.79 17.50 -8.75
N ARG A 21 25.03 16.69 -7.72
CA ARG A 21 24.62 15.28 -7.79
C ARG A 21 23.11 15.30 -7.96
N LEU A 22 22.61 14.64 -9.00
CA LEU A 22 21.18 14.43 -9.15
C LEU A 22 20.71 13.63 -7.94
N TYR A 23 20.13 14.32 -6.96
CA TYR A 23 19.33 13.69 -5.92
C TYR A 23 18.00 13.34 -6.58
N TRP A 24 18.03 12.35 -7.48
CA TRP A 24 16.82 11.63 -7.86
C TRP A 24 16.38 10.87 -6.61
N VAL A 25 15.71 11.58 -5.69
CA VAL A 25 14.73 10.91 -4.84
C VAL A 25 13.70 10.44 -5.84
N PHE A 26 13.58 9.13 -6.01
CA PHE A 26 12.31 8.59 -6.47
C PHE A 26 11.28 8.98 -5.39
N SER A 27 10.75 10.20 -5.44
CA SER A 27 9.85 10.78 -4.44
C SER A 27 8.44 10.22 -4.58
N ARG A 28 8.35 8.92 -4.84
CA ARG A 28 7.11 8.18 -4.81
C ARG A 28 7.34 6.97 -3.93
N THR A 29 6.80 7.05 -2.73
CA THR A 29 6.58 5.90 -1.87
C THR A 29 5.98 4.76 -2.71
N PRO A 30 6.56 3.55 -2.68
CA PRO A 30 6.09 2.44 -3.51
C PRO A 30 4.61 2.15 -3.19
N LEU A 31 3.77 2.19 -4.21
CA LEU A 31 2.35 1.87 -4.11
C LEU A 31 2.14 0.42 -4.54
N PHE A 32 1.68 -0.42 -3.61
CA PHE A 32 1.37 -1.81 -3.90
C PHE A 32 -0.13 -1.99 -4.09
N PHE A 33 -0.53 -2.65 -5.16
CA PHE A 33 -1.84 -3.26 -5.28
C PHE A 33 -1.75 -4.71 -4.80
N VAL A 34 -2.63 -5.09 -3.88
CA VAL A 34 -2.60 -6.41 -3.25
C VAL A 34 -3.94 -7.11 -3.39
N THR A 35 -3.88 -8.44 -3.59
CA THR A 35 -5.04 -9.33 -3.47
C THR A 35 -4.78 -10.40 -2.41
N CYS A 36 -5.68 -10.51 -1.43
CA CYS A 36 -5.69 -11.64 -0.48
C CYS A 36 -6.94 -12.49 -0.70
N CYS A 37 -6.76 -13.77 -1.06
CA CYS A 37 -7.86 -14.72 -1.27
C CYS A 37 -8.11 -15.57 -0.02
N THR A 38 -9.39 -15.90 0.23
CA THR A 38 -9.74 -16.93 1.20
C THR A 38 -9.36 -18.31 0.70
N TYR A 39 -9.16 -19.25 1.63
CA TYR A 39 -8.86 -20.63 1.28
C TYR A 39 -10.01 -21.20 0.44
N ARG A 40 -9.68 -21.82 -0.70
CA ARG A 40 -10.66 -22.39 -1.65
C ARG A 40 -11.78 -21.41 -2.05
N ARG A 41 -11.49 -20.10 -2.06
CA ARG A 41 -12.45 -19.07 -2.46
C ARG A 41 -13.75 -19.10 -1.63
N ARG A 42 -13.65 -19.43 -0.35
CA ARG A 42 -14.78 -19.43 0.58
C ARG A 42 -15.37 -18.02 0.73
N PRO A 43 -16.71 -17.84 0.63
CA PRO A 43 -17.35 -16.52 0.66
C PRO A 43 -17.61 -16.03 2.10
N ILE A 44 -16.56 -15.62 2.81
CA ILE A 44 -16.59 -15.30 4.24
C ILE A 44 -16.13 -13.87 4.59
N LEU A 45 -15.76 -13.04 3.60
CA LEU A 45 -15.19 -11.70 3.84
C LEU A 45 -16.19 -10.54 3.72
N ALA A 46 -17.20 -10.63 2.84
CA ALA A 46 -18.14 -9.53 2.59
C ALA A 46 -19.17 -9.41 3.74
N ARG A 47 -18.70 -8.96 4.90
CA ARG A 47 -19.46 -8.86 6.16
C ARG A 47 -19.08 -7.59 6.92
N GLY A 48 -20.03 -7.02 7.65
CA GLY A 48 -19.85 -5.78 8.41
C GLY A 48 -18.71 -5.85 9.41
N GLU A 49 -18.54 -6.98 10.11
CA GLU A 49 -17.47 -7.16 11.10
C GLU A 49 -16.07 -7.20 10.47
N VAL A 50 -15.93 -7.74 9.26
CA VAL A 50 -14.66 -7.75 8.52
C VAL A 50 -14.33 -6.36 8.00
N HIS A 51 -15.34 -5.64 7.51
CA HIS A 51 -15.18 -4.27 7.04
C HIS A 51 -14.84 -3.30 8.19
N ALA A 52 -15.49 -3.43 9.34
CA ALA A 52 -15.15 -2.69 10.55
C ALA A 52 -13.70 -2.98 11.00
N ALA A 53 -13.30 -4.26 11.04
CA ALA A 53 -11.93 -4.64 11.38
C ALA A 53 -10.88 -4.09 10.40
N LEU A 54 -11.19 -4.04 9.10
CA LEU A 54 -10.33 -3.41 8.09
C LEU A 54 -10.21 -1.90 8.33
N THR A 55 -11.32 -1.23 8.63
CA THR A 55 -11.37 0.21 8.89
C THR A 55 -10.53 0.58 10.11
N ASP A 56 -10.70 -0.15 11.22
CA ASP A 56 -9.91 0.04 12.43
C ASP A 56 -8.43 -0.24 12.18
N PHE A 57 -8.12 -1.29 11.43
CA PHE A 57 -6.75 -1.65 11.09
C PHE A 57 -6.08 -0.55 10.26
N ALA A 58 -6.73 -0.09 9.19
CA ALA A 58 -6.25 0.96 8.31
C ALA A 58 -5.98 2.27 9.08
N THR A 59 -6.92 2.67 9.94
CA THR A 59 -6.80 3.86 10.78
C THR A 59 -5.59 3.78 11.71
N ARG A 60 -5.43 2.65 12.41
CA ARG A 60 -4.31 2.43 13.35
C ARG A 60 -2.97 2.43 12.64
N VAL A 61 -2.83 1.68 11.54
CA VAL A 61 -1.52 1.58 10.86
C VAL A 61 -1.10 2.89 10.20
N HIS A 62 -2.06 3.72 9.81
CA HIS A 62 -1.78 5.07 9.32
C HIS A 62 -1.23 5.95 10.44
N GLY A 63 -1.91 6.02 11.59
CA GLY A 63 -1.50 6.85 12.72
C GLY A 63 -0.20 6.40 13.39
N ASP A 64 -0.03 5.09 13.59
CA ASP A 64 1.08 4.53 14.38
C ASP A 64 2.35 4.31 13.55
N PHE A 65 2.22 4.04 12.24
CA PHE A 65 3.34 3.59 11.39
C PHE A 65 3.46 4.35 10.07
N GLY A 66 2.60 5.33 9.79
CA GLY A 66 2.62 6.06 8.52
C GLY A 66 2.28 5.20 7.30
N ILE A 67 1.60 4.06 7.50
CA ILE A 67 1.20 3.17 6.41
C ILE A 67 -0.16 3.62 5.90
N ALA A 68 -0.21 4.12 4.67
CA ALA A 68 -1.44 4.53 4.01
C ALA A 68 -2.11 3.33 3.32
N VAL A 69 -3.30 2.96 3.80
CA VAL A 69 -4.21 2.08 3.07
C VAL A 69 -5.15 2.96 2.28
N GLY A 70 -5.13 2.85 0.95
CA GLY A 70 -5.92 3.68 0.06
C GLY A 70 -7.26 3.02 -0.28
N ARG A 71 -7.58 3.05 -1.57
CA ARG A 71 -8.76 2.39 -2.15
C ARG A 71 -8.75 0.88 -1.88
N TYR A 72 -9.94 0.33 -1.64
CA TYR A 72 -10.14 -1.09 -1.37
C TYR A 72 -11.50 -1.57 -1.85
N VAL A 73 -11.60 -2.87 -2.10
CA VAL A 73 -12.88 -3.58 -2.26
C VAL A 73 -12.77 -4.96 -1.62
N ILE A 74 -13.71 -5.28 -0.74
CA ILE A 74 -13.89 -6.60 -0.17
C ILE A 74 -14.96 -7.31 -1.00
N LEU A 75 -14.57 -8.41 -1.64
CA LEU A 75 -15.48 -9.36 -2.25
C LEU A 75 -15.72 -10.53 -1.27
N PRO A 76 -16.74 -11.39 -1.50
CA PRO A 76 -17.03 -12.48 -0.58
C PRO A 76 -15.82 -13.37 -0.26
N ASP A 77 -14.95 -13.62 -1.23
CA ASP A 77 -13.87 -14.59 -1.15
C ASP A 77 -12.45 -14.00 -1.36
N HIS A 78 -12.33 -12.69 -1.54
CA HIS A 78 -11.04 -12.00 -1.60
C HIS A 78 -11.17 -10.51 -1.30
N ILE A 79 -10.06 -9.88 -0.96
CA ILE A 79 -9.96 -8.44 -0.81
C ILE A 79 -8.90 -7.91 -1.77
N HIS A 80 -9.22 -6.80 -2.43
CA HIS A 80 -8.27 -5.96 -3.13
C HIS A 80 -8.03 -4.67 -2.35
N LEU A 81 -6.79 -4.24 -2.23
CA LEU A 81 -6.44 -2.97 -1.59
C LEU A 81 -5.18 -2.37 -2.19
N PHE A 82 -5.04 -1.06 -2.02
CA PHE A 82 -3.82 -0.34 -2.33
C PHE A 82 -3.15 0.11 -1.03
N VAL A 83 -1.84 -0.09 -0.93
CA VAL A 83 -1.08 0.26 0.27
C VAL A 83 0.26 0.88 -0.09
N ALA A 84 0.61 1.94 0.62
CA ALA A 84 1.92 2.58 0.59
C ALA A 84 2.41 2.76 2.03
N GLY A 85 3.72 2.66 2.24
CA GLY A 85 4.32 2.80 3.58
C GLY A 85 5.73 3.37 3.49
N PRO A 86 6.35 3.73 4.63
CA PRO A 86 7.67 4.35 4.68
C PRO A 86 8.78 3.49 4.03
N ASP A 87 9.99 4.03 3.92
CA ASP A 87 11.11 3.37 3.22
C ASP A 87 11.46 1.97 3.78
N ASP A 88 11.21 1.72 5.06
CA ASP A 88 11.42 0.43 5.73
C ASP A 88 10.18 -0.48 5.72
N PHE A 89 9.15 -0.13 4.96
CA PHE A 89 7.90 -0.87 4.87
C PHE A 89 8.09 -2.29 4.33
N ASN A 90 7.74 -3.27 5.17
CA ASN A 90 7.76 -4.68 4.80
C ASN A 90 6.35 -5.18 4.47
N LEU A 91 6.03 -5.27 3.18
CA LEU A 91 4.71 -5.68 2.69
C LEU A 91 4.29 -7.06 3.23
N GLY A 92 5.19 -8.05 3.22
CA GLY A 92 4.86 -9.41 3.66
C GLY A 92 4.48 -9.51 5.14
N LYS A 93 5.23 -8.84 6.02
CA LYS A 93 4.94 -8.75 7.46
C LYS A 93 3.62 -8.01 7.72
N TRP A 94 3.38 -6.94 6.96
CA TRP A 94 2.15 -6.17 7.06
C TRP A 94 0.93 -6.99 6.63
N ILE A 95 1.00 -7.70 5.49
CA ILE A 95 -0.07 -8.60 5.03
C ILE A 95 -0.33 -9.74 6.02
N GLY A 96 0.72 -10.31 6.62
CA GLY A 96 0.54 -11.32 7.68
C GLY A 96 -0.27 -10.78 8.87
N THR A 97 -0.03 -9.51 9.24
CA THR A 97 -0.77 -8.85 10.32
C THR A 97 -2.21 -8.54 9.91
N LEU A 98 -2.44 -7.99 8.71
CA LEU A 98 -3.76 -7.75 8.15
C LEU A 98 -4.62 -9.02 8.16
N LYS A 99 -4.11 -10.10 7.54
CA LYS A 99 -4.81 -11.39 7.45
C LYS A 99 -5.16 -11.94 8.83
N ARG A 100 -4.28 -11.78 9.82
CA ARG A 100 -4.55 -12.18 11.20
C ARG A 100 -5.67 -11.36 11.84
N VAL A 101 -5.67 -10.04 11.65
CA VAL A 101 -6.70 -9.14 12.20
C VAL A 101 -8.06 -9.45 11.57
N LEU A 102 -8.14 -9.46 10.23
CA LEU A 102 -9.37 -9.77 9.52
C LEU A 102 -9.85 -11.21 9.78
N GLY A 103 -8.92 -12.16 9.89
CA GLY A 103 -9.25 -13.54 10.24
C GLY A 103 -9.94 -13.69 11.59
N ARG A 104 -9.57 -12.86 12.58
CA ARG A 104 -10.24 -12.84 13.90
C ARG A 104 -11.66 -12.27 13.83
N ALA A 105 -11.93 -11.35 12.91
CA ALA A 105 -13.28 -10.82 12.72
C ALA A 105 -14.26 -11.89 12.18
N ILE A 106 -13.73 -12.94 11.53
CA ILE A 106 -14.52 -14.04 10.96
C ILE A 106 -14.84 -15.12 12.02
N ALA A 107 -14.78 -14.78 13.32
CA ALA A 107 -14.87 -15.71 14.47
C ALA A 107 -16.11 -16.62 14.52
N MET A 108 -17.16 -16.34 13.74
CA MET A 108 -18.34 -17.20 13.63
C MET A 108 -18.21 -18.31 12.58
N ASP A 109 -17.11 -18.36 11.83
CA ASP A 109 -16.84 -19.46 10.91
C ASP A 109 -16.51 -20.74 11.69
N ARG A 110 -17.43 -21.71 11.66
CA ARG A 110 -17.31 -23.00 12.36
C ARG A 110 -16.46 -24.03 11.60
N SER A 111 -15.97 -23.67 10.41
CA SER A 111 -15.10 -24.56 9.64
C SER A 111 -13.76 -24.78 10.33
N GLN A 112 -13.19 -25.98 10.16
CA GLN A 112 -11.80 -26.28 10.53
C GLN A 112 -10.81 -25.89 9.42
N ASP A 113 -11.30 -25.43 8.28
CA ASP A 113 -10.47 -24.97 7.18
C ASP A 113 -9.71 -23.69 7.56
N PRO A 114 -8.51 -23.48 7.00
CA PRO A 114 -7.87 -22.17 7.04
C PRO A 114 -8.80 -21.09 6.48
N ILE A 115 -8.71 -19.88 7.03
CA ILE A 115 -9.44 -18.72 6.50
C ILE A 115 -8.83 -18.28 5.16
N TRP A 116 -7.51 -18.18 5.10
CA TRP A 116 -6.79 -17.60 3.98
C TRP A 116 -6.09 -18.64 3.12
N GLN A 117 -6.01 -18.37 1.82
CA GLN A 117 -5.02 -19.01 0.96
C GLN A 117 -3.60 -18.64 1.43
N ARG A 118 -2.65 -19.55 1.24
CA ARG A 118 -1.22 -19.27 1.47
C ARG A 118 -0.73 -18.19 0.48
N GLY A 119 0.08 -17.27 0.97
CA GLY A 119 0.57 -16.12 0.20
C GLY A 119 -0.49 -15.03 -0.02
N PHE A 120 -0.19 -14.15 -0.96
CA PHE A 120 -1.02 -13.08 -1.50
C PHE A 120 -0.47 -12.72 -2.88
N PHE A 121 -1.26 -12.06 -3.71
CA PHE A 121 -0.77 -11.44 -4.94
C PHE A 121 -0.41 -9.99 -4.64
N ASP A 122 0.70 -9.51 -5.16
CA ASP A 122 1.08 -8.10 -5.13
C ASP A 122 1.57 -7.63 -6.49
N HIS A 123 1.37 -6.33 -6.73
CA HIS A 123 1.86 -5.63 -7.90
C HIS A 123 2.31 -4.23 -7.49
N LEU A 124 3.58 -3.91 -7.72
CA LEU A 124 4.11 -2.57 -7.51
C LEU A 124 3.69 -1.66 -8.67
N LEU A 125 2.85 -0.66 -8.38
CA LEU A 125 2.45 0.34 -9.35
C LEU A 125 3.62 1.27 -9.62
N ARG A 126 4.01 1.35 -10.89
CA ARG A 126 5.03 2.28 -11.38
C ARG A 126 4.38 3.60 -11.80
N SER A 127 5.21 4.63 -11.98
CA SER A 127 4.74 6.00 -12.29
C SER A 127 3.91 6.11 -13.57
N ASP A 128 4.09 5.19 -14.51
CA ASP A 128 3.37 5.08 -15.78
C ASP A 128 2.06 4.28 -15.69
N GLU A 129 1.88 3.48 -14.63
CA GLU A 129 0.61 2.81 -14.35
C GLU A 129 -0.32 3.74 -13.57
N SER A 130 -1.50 4.03 -14.12
CA SER A 130 -2.46 4.89 -13.42
C SER A 130 -3.16 4.13 -12.31
N TYR A 131 -2.94 4.60 -11.07
CA TYR A 131 -3.70 4.19 -9.89
C TYR A 131 -5.21 4.27 -10.12
N ALA A 132 -5.68 5.35 -10.75
CA ALA A 132 -7.08 5.57 -11.10
C ALA A 132 -7.60 4.52 -12.08
N GLN A 133 -6.85 4.23 -13.17
CA GLN A 133 -7.27 3.22 -14.15
C GLN A 133 -7.39 1.83 -13.51
N LYS A 134 -6.42 1.45 -12.66
CA LYS A 134 -6.48 0.17 -11.95
C LYS A 134 -7.65 0.15 -10.96
N TRP A 135 -7.92 1.26 -10.29
CA TRP A 135 -9.07 1.39 -9.40
C TRP A 135 -10.40 1.26 -10.13
N ASP A 136 -10.57 1.91 -11.28
CA ASP A 136 -11.80 1.83 -12.08
C ASP A 136 -12.08 0.39 -12.50
N TYR A 137 -11.05 -0.38 -12.86
CA TYR A 137 -11.23 -1.80 -13.09
C TYR A 137 -11.64 -2.54 -11.80
N VAL A 138 -10.97 -2.25 -10.68
CA VAL A 138 -11.14 -2.98 -9.42
C VAL A 138 -12.50 -2.74 -8.77
N ARG A 139 -12.99 -1.50 -8.75
CA ARG A 139 -14.26 -1.12 -8.13
C ARG A 139 -15.48 -1.73 -8.82
N GLU A 140 -15.34 -2.11 -10.10
CA GLU A 140 -16.36 -2.79 -10.90
C GLU A 140 -16.46 -4.30 -10.62
N ASN A 141 -15.57 -4.87 -9.79
CA ASN A 141 -15.61 -6.31 -9.49
C ASN A 141 -16.94 -6.79 -8.87
N PRO A 142 -17.58 -6.07 -7.93
CA PRO A 142 -18.87 -6.49 -7.40
C PRO A 142 -19.97 -6.60 -8.47
N VAL A 143 -19.97 -5.68 -9.44
CA VAL A 143 -20.91 -5.71 -10.59
C VAL A 143 -20.62 -6.90 -11.50
N ARG A 144 -19.34 -7.09 -11.88
CA ARG A 144 -18.93 -8.25 -12.70
C ARG A 144 -19.21 -9.60 -12.02
N ALA A 145 -19.16 -9.63 -10.69
CA ALA A 145 -19.50 -10.80 -9.88
C ALA A 145 -21.01 -10.93 -9.61
N GLN A 146 -21.85 -10.06 -10.19
CA GLN A 146 -23.30 -10.06 -10.04
C GLN A 146 -23.78 -9.92 -8.58
N LEU A 147 -23.01 -9.22 -7.75
CA LEU A 147 -23.35 -8.96 -6.35
C LEU A 147 -24.27 -7.74 -6.19
N VAL A 148 -24.14 -6.79 -7.10
CA VAL A 148 -24.92 -5.54 -7.19
C VAL A 148 -25.06 -5.12 -8.66
N GLU A 149 -26.08 -4.31 -8.97
CA GLU A 149 -26.27 -3.76 -10.34
C GLU A 149 -25.37 -2.56 -10.62
N LYS A 150 -25.09 -1.75 -9.59
CA LYS A 150 -24.26 -0.54 -9.68
C LYS A 150 -23.13 -0.59 -8.64
N VAL A 151 -22.00 0.03 -8.97
CA VAL A 151 -20.80 0.03 -8.10
C VAL A 151 -21.11 0.68 -6.75
N GLU A 152 -21.93 1.73 -6.74
CA GLU A 152 -22.27 2.51 -5.55
C GLU A 152 -23.09 1.73 -4.54
N ASP A 153 -23.74 0.64 -4.97
CA ASP A 153 -24.58 -0.20 -4.12
C ASP A 153 -23.74 -1.20 -3.31
N TRP A 154 -22.44 -1.35 -3.59
CA TRP A 154 -21.57 -2.26 -2.85
C TRP A 154 -21.02 -1.63 -1.57
N PRO A 155 -21.43 -2.08 -0.37
CA PRO A 155 -21.09 -1.40 0.89
C PRO A 155 -19.65 -1.65 1.34
N TYR A 156 -18.96 -2.63 0.75
CA TYR A 156 -17.63 -3.06 1.19
C TYR A 156 -16.52 -2.60 0.24
N ALA A 157 -16.67 -1.42 -0.35
CA ALA A 157 -15.63 -0.71 -1.10
C ALA A 157 -15.48 0.73 -0.60
N GLY A 158 -14.34 1.35 -0.86
CA GLY A 158 -14.11 2.73 -0.47
C GLY A 158 -12.65 3.14 -0.56
N GLU A 159 -12.31 4.25 0.09
CA GLU A 159 -10.96 4.79 0.25
C GLU A 159 -10.78 5.24 1.70
N PHE A 160 -9.72 4.79 2.39
CA PHE A 160 -9.42 5.28 3.75
C PHE A 160 -8.50 6.50 3.73
N VAL A 161 -7.44 6.45 2.91
CA VAL A 161 -6.48 7.55 2.74
C VAL A 161 -6.28 7.82 1.26
N THR A 162 -6.42 9.06 0.82
CA THR A 162 -6.08 9.46 -0.54
C THR A 162 -4.56 9.46 -0.70
N ILE A 163 -4.01 8.44 -1.39
CA ILE A 163 -2.56 8.28 -1.61
C ILE A 163 -2.08 9.14 -2.79
N TYR A 164 -2.86 9.15 -3.87
CA TYR A 164 -2.70 10.06 -5.00
C TYR A 164 -4.03 10.76 -5.22
N GLY A 165 -4.00 12.09 -5.32
CA GLY A 165 -5.16 12.85 -5.79
C GLY A 165 -5.38 12.62 -7.28
N ASP A 166 -6.64 12.60 -7.70
CA ASP A 166 -7.03 12.64 -9.10
C ASP A 166 -6.86 14.06 -9.69
#